data_AF-A0A1S6J8Y2-F1
#
_entry.id   AF-A0A1S6J8Y2-F1
#
_cell.length_a   1.000
_cell.length_b   1.000
_cell.length_c   1.000
_cell.angle_alpha   90.00
_cell.angle_beta   90.00
_cell.angle_gamma   90.00
#
_symmetry.space_group_name_H-M   'P 1'
#
loop_
_entity.id
_entity.type
_entity.pdbx_description
1 polymer ?
#
loop_
_entity_poly.entity_id
_entity_poly.type
_entity_poly.pdbx_seq_one_letter_code
_entity_poly.pdbx_strand_id
1 'polypeptide(L)'
;MADTSAPEDAYTAQPFVPARGGLTALRRAAAGCHGCPLHRDATRTVFGAGKAHARVMLVGEQPGDQEDRQGKPFVGPAGGLLDRALADAGLDPADAYVTNAVKHFKFTRSEPRKRRIHKAPTLRETTACGPWLAAELDRVEPELIVVLGATVGKALLGSSFRVTRVRGTVLEEEVHGRPQRLVPTVHPSAVLRADDREGAYRGLVADLKVAAQALG
;
A
#
# COMPACT_ATOMS: atom_id res chain seq x y z
N MET A 1 -3.32 -30.12 -27.03
CA MET A 1 -2.67 -28.82 -27.23
C MET A 1 -2.26 -28.34 -25.84
N ALA A 2 -0.97 -28.17 -25.57
CA ALA A 2 -0.53 -27.64 -24.28
C ALA A 2 -0.99 -26.18 -24.19
N ASP A 3 -1.55 -25.79 -23.05
CA ASP A 3 -1.95 -24.41 -22.78
C ASP A 3 -0.69 -23.52 -22.83
N THR A 4 -0.63 -22.63 -23.82
CA THR A 4 0.50 -21.72 -24.07
C THR A 4 0.35 -20.40 -23.31
N SER A 5 -0.67 -20.25 -22.46
CA SER A 5 -0.87 -19.01 -21.71
C SER A 5 0.19 -18.84 -20.62
N ALA A 6 0.80 -17.67 -20.58
CA ALA A 6 1.68 -17.28 -19.47
C ALA A 6 0.82 -17.06 -18.21
N PRO A 7 1.31 -17.36 -16.99
CA PRO A 7 0.55 -17.18 -15.76
C PRO A 7 -0.03 -15.76 -15.56
N GLU A 8 0.62 -14.73 -16.12
CA GLU A 8 0.16 -13.34 -16.12
C GLU A 8 -0.99 -13.03 -17.10
N ASP A 9 -1.35 -13.94 -18.01
CA ASP A 9 -2.36 -13.69 -19.04
C ASP A 9 -3.76 -13.53 -18.43
N ALA A 10 -4.03 -14.23 -17.32
CA ALA A 10 -5.23 -14.04 -16.51
C ALA A 10 -5.27 -12.67 -15.80
N TYR A 11 -4.13 -11.99 -15.68
CA TYR A 11 -3.97 -10.67 -15.10
C TYR A 11 -4.57 -10.54 -13.69
N THR A 12 -4.33 -11.54 -12.84
CA THR A 12 -4.77 -11.57 -11.45
C THR A 12 -3.80 -12.33 -10.57
N ALA A 13 -3.64 -11.87 -9.33
CA ALA A 13 -2.88 -12.57 -8.30
C ALA A 13 -3.64 -13.76 -7.68
N GLN A 14 -4.95 -13.89 -7.93
CA GLN A 14 -5.81 -14.85 -7.23
C GLN A 14 -5.27 -16.30 -7.20
N PRO A 15 -4.74 -16.88 -8.31
CA PRO A 15 -4.20 -18.24 -8.30
C PRO A 15 -2.95 -18.41 -7.43
N PHE A 16 -2.25 -17.32 -7.12
CA PHE A 16 -1.03 -17.32 -6.32
C PHE A 16 -1.31 -17.17 -4.82
N VAL A 17 -2.51 -16.72 -4.44
CA VAL A 17 -2.88 -16.51 -3.04
C VAL A 17 -3.24 -17.84 -2.39
N PRO A 18 -2.50 -18.31 -1.37
CA PRO A 18 -2.82 -19.56 -0.71
C PRO A 18 -4.11 -19.42 0.11
N ALA A 19 -5.00 -20.41 0.00
CA ALA A 19 -6.27 -20.42 0.71
C ALA A 19 -6.13 -20.47 2.24
N ARG A 20 -5.01 -21.03 2.74
CA ARG A 20 -4.73 -21.25 4.16
C ARG A 20 -3.35 -20.71 4.56
N GLY A 21 -3.19 -20.45 5.85
CA GLY A 21 -1.96 -19.94 6.46
C GLY A 21 -2.04 -18.45 6.80
N GLY A 22 -1.15 -18.02 7.69
CA GLY A 22 -1.05 -16.62 8.11
C GLY A 22 -0.16 -15.78 7.19
N LEU A 23 0.19 -14.58 7.65
CA LEU A 23 1.01 -13.61 6.91
C LEU A 23 2.34 -14.18 6.38
N THR A 24 2.97 -15.10 7.12
CA THR A 24 4.20 -15.77 6.68
C THR A 24 3.98 -16.62 5.42
N ALA A 25 2.86 -17.33 5.34
CA ALA A 25 2.51 -18.13 4.17
C ALA A 25 2.19 -17.23 2.97
N LEU A 26 1.44 -16.15 3.19
CA LEU A 26 1.14 -15.15 2.17
C LEU A 26 2.41 -14.51 1.62
N ARG A 27 3.31 -14.05 2.50
CA ARG A 27 4.59 -13.43 2.12
C ARG A 27 5.44 -14.38 1.25
N ARG A 28 5.52 -15.65 1.64
CA ARG A 28 6.28 -16.66 0.88
C ARG A 28 5.67 -16.91 -0.50
N ALA A 29 4.34 -17.00 -0.59
CA ALA A 29 3.66 -17.21 -1.87
C ALA A 29 3.75 -15.99 -2.78
N ALA A 30 3.62 -14.78 -2.22
CA ALA A 30 3.71 -13.52 -2.97
C ALA A 30 5.06 -13.35 -3.67
N ALA A 31 6.14 -13.87 -3.11
CA ALA A 31 7.48 -13.83 -3.72
C ALA A 31 7.57 -14.55 -5.09
N GLY A 32 6.63 -15.47 -5.39
CA GLY A 32 6.51 -16.14 -6.69
C GLY A 32 5.31 -15.67 -7.52
N CYS A 33 4.71 -14.52 -7.18
CA CYS A 33 3.51 -14.04 -7.85
C CYS A 33 3.82 -13.48 -9.24
N HIS A 34 3.25 -14.10 -10.27
CA HIS A 34 3.29 -13.62 -11.67
C HIS A 34 1.91 -13.14 -12.14
N GLY A 35 1.05 -12.66 -11.24
CA GLY A 35 -0.32 -12.22 -11.59
C GLY A 35 -0.43 -10.96 -12.46
N CYS A 36 0.67 -10.25 -12.73
CA CYS A 36 0.73 -9.15 -13.69
C CYS A 36 2.18 -8.89 -14.14
N PRO A 37 2.43 -8.22 -15.27
CA PRO A 37 3.79 -8.04 -15.83
C PRO A 37 4.80 -7.28 -14.97
N LEU A 38 4.39 -6.62 -13.88
CA LEU A 38 5.30 -5.84 -13.03
C LEU A 38 6.41 -6.66 -12.39
N HIS A 39 6.20 -7.97 -12.20
CA HIS A 39 7.22 -8.87 -11.65
C HIS A 39 8.47 -8.99 -12.55
N ARG A 40 8.36 -8.71 -13.85
CA ARG A 40 9.44 -8.91 -14.83
C ARG A 40 10.60 -7.93 -14.65
N ASP A 41 10.29 -6.68 -14.28
CA ASP A 41 11.28 -5.59 -14.14
C ASP A 41 11.62 -5.25 -12.68
N ALA A 42 10.72 -5.54 -11.75
CA ALA A 42 10.96 -5.35 -10.32
C ALA A 42 12.08 -6.28 -9.83
N THR A 43 12.81 -5.88 -8.78
CA THR A 43 13.87 -6.74 -8.22
C THR A 43 13.25 -7.90 -7.44
N ARG A 44 12.15 -7.63 -6.72
CA ARG A 44 11.43 -8.60 -5.90
C ARG A 44 10.08 -8.05 -5.49
N THR A 45 9.22 -8.93 -5.00
CA THR A 45 8.01 -8.55 -4.30
C THR A 45 8.34 -7.85 -2.98
N VAL A 46 7.61 -6.77 -2.69
CA VAL A 46 7.61 -6.10 -1.39
C VAL A 46 6.23 -6.31 -0.76
N PHE A 47 6.16 -7.28 0.14
CA PHE A 47 4.97 -7.59 0.91
C PHE A 47 4.83 -6.67 2.13
N GLY A 48 3.67 -6.62 2.78
CA GLY A 48 3.47 -5.79 3.96
C GLY A 48 4.31 -6.21 5.17
N ALA A 49 4.45 -5.36 6.17
CA ALA A 49 5.23 -5.61 7.38
C ALA A 49 4.48 -5.10 8.62
N GLY A 50 4.57 -5.84 9.73
CA GLY A 50 3.87 -5.55 10.97
C GLY A 50 3.39 -6.83 11.65
N LYS A 51 2.70 -6.68 12.79
CA LYS A 51 2.12 -7.81 13.53
C LYS A 51 0.85 -8.31 12.85
N ALA A 52 0.51 -9.58 13.09
CA ALA A 52 -0.73 -10.20 12.57
C ALA A 52 -2.01 -9.64 13.21
N HIS A 53 -1.92 -8.93 14.33
CA HIS A 53 -3.04 -8.32 15.04
C HIS A 53 -2.81 -6.82 15.21
N ALA A 54 -2.24 -6.19 14.17
CA ALA A 54 -2.05 -4.75 14.14
C ALA A 54 -3.43 -4.07 14.13
N ARG A 55 -3.64 -3.13 15.06
CA ARG A 55 -4.91 -2.40 15.19
C ARG A 55 -5.16 -1.49 13.99
N VAL A 56 -4.09 -0.97 13.40
CA VAL A 56 -4.15 -0.09 12.23
C VAL A 56 -3.38 -0.67 11.05
N MET A 57 -3.97 -0.57 9.86
CA MET A 57 -3.29 -0.89 8.62
C MET A 57 -3.01 0.36 7.81
N LEU A 58 -1.75 0.62 7.44
CA LEU A 58 -1.37 1.71 6.55
C LEU A 58 -1.16 1.17 5.14
N VAL A 59 -1.90 1.71 4.17
CA VAL A 59 -1.88 1.21 2.79
C VAL A 59 -1.39 2.32 1.85
N GLY A 60 -0.20 2.13 1.28
CA GLY A 60 0.40 2.95 0.22
C GLY A 60 0.11 2.44 -1.19
N GLU A 61 0.65 3.15 -2.20
CA GLU A 61 0.39 2.83 -3.60
C GLU A 61 1.15 1.57 -4.07
N GLN A 62 2.48 1.63 -4.02
CA GLN A 62 3.40 0.60 -4.49
C GLN A 62 4.77 0.80 -3.83
N PRO A 63 5.69 -0.17 -3.94
CA PRO A 63 7.05 -0.03 -3.44
C PRO A 63 7.83 0.99 -4.28
N GLY A 64 8.76 1.72 -3.66
CA GLY A 64 9.71 2.58 -4.36
C GLY A 64 11.05 1.88 -4.66
N ASP A 65 12.02 2.67 -5.10
CA ASP A 65 13.36 2.21 -5.48
C ASP A 65 14.12 1.55 -4.32
N GLN A 66 13.99 2.06 -3.10
CA GLN A 66 14.67 1.48 -1.94
C GLN A 66 13.93 0.26 -1.41
N GLU A 67 12.60 0.34 -1.35
CA GLU A 67 11.73 -0.76 -0.93
C GLU A 67 11.94 -1.99 -1.80
N ASP A 68 11.95 -1.81 -3.13
CA ASP A 68 12.17 -2.89 -4.09
C ASP A 68 13.55 -3.56 -3.95
N ARG A 69 14.61 -2.79 -3.65
CA ARG A 69 15.93 -3.38 -3.40
C ARG A 69 15.99 -4.15 -2.08
N GLN A 70 15.34 -3.62 -1.05
CA GLN A 70 15.44 -4.14 0.31
C GLN A 70 14.40 -5.22 0.62
N GLY A 71 13.30 -5.29 -0.15
CA GLY A 71 12.18 -6.20 0.12
C GLY A 71 11.31 -5.78 1.31
N LYS A 72 11.35 -4.50 1.71
CA LYS A 72 10.63 -3.97 2.88
C LYS A 72 9.83 -2.73 2.50
N PRO A 73 8.56 -2.59 2.94
CA PRO A 73 7.74 -1.43 2.61
C PRO A 73 8.20 -0.20 3.42
N PHE A 74 8.06 0.99 2.84
CA PHE A 74 8.33 2.28 3.49
C PHE A 74 9.71 2.37 4.19
N VAL A 75 10.80 2.01 3.50
CA VAL A 75 12.17 2.14 4.02
C VAL A 75 12.94 3.31 3.43
N GLY A 76 12.40 3.96 2.39
CA GLY A 76 12.97 5.15 1.78
C GLY A 76 12.59 6.46 2.49
N PRO A 77 12.88 7.62 1.87
CA PRO A 77 12.62 8.93 2.47
C PRO A 77 11.15 9.17 2.85
N ALA A 78 10.21 8.62 2.08
CA ALA A 78 8.78 8.72 2.38
C ALA A 78 8.41 7.88 3.61
N GLY A 79 9.08 6.75 3.83
CA GLY A 79 8.93 5.92 5.02
C GLY A 79 9.44 6.59 6.27
N GLY A 80 10.67 7.13 6.25
CA GLY A 80 11.19 7.88 7.38
C GLY A 80 10.38 9.15 7.71
N LEU A 81 9.70 9.75 6.74
CA LEU A 81 8.73 10.82 7.00
C LEU A 81 7.45 10.28 7.66
N LEU A 82 6.94 9.13 7.19
CA LEU A 82 5.77 8.47 7.77
C LEU A 82 6.02 8.05 9.23
N ASP A 83 7.19 7.47 9.53
CA ASP A 83 7.56 7.04 10.88
C ASP A 83 7.54 8.23 11.86
N ARG A 84 8.12 9.37 11.45
CA ARG A 84 8.06 10.60 12.26
C ARG A 84 6.63 11.11 12.42
N ALA A 85 5.83 11.07 11.36
CA ALA A 85 4.45 11.54 11.41
C ALA A 85 3.55 10.67 12.30
N LEU A 86 3.79 9.35 12.32
CA LEU A 86 3.12 8.41 13.23
C LEU A 86 3.47 8.73 14.69
N ALA A 87 4.76 8.93 14.98
CA ALA A 87 5.22 9.31 16.31
C ALA A 87 4.60 10.64 16.78
N ASP A 88 4.61 11.67 15.93
CA ASP A 88 4.03 12.98 16.24
C ASP A 88 2.49 12.95 16.39
N ALA A 89 1.83 11.95 15.80
CA ALA A 89 0.41 11.70 15.93
C ALA A 89 0.05 10.85 17.16
N GLY A 90 1.03 10.27 17.85
CA GLY A 90 0.80 9.36 18.96
C GLY A 90 0.37 7.95 18.53
N LEU A 91 0.64 7.54 17.30
CA LEU A 91 0.43 6.18 16.82
C LEU A 91 1.72 5.37 16.96
N ASP A 92 1.69 4.33 17.79
CA ASP A 92 2.84 3.42 17.94
C ASP A 92 3.03 2.61 16.65
N PRO A 93 4.19 2.70 15.97
CA PRO A 93 4.51 1.85 14.82
C PRO A 93 4.41 0.34 15.11
N ALA A 94 4.50 -0.07 16.39
CA ALA A 94 4.34 -1.46 16.79
C ALA A 94 2.89 -1.98 16.70
N ASP A 95 1.91 -1.08 16.59
CA ASP A 95 0.48 -1.38 16.39
C ASP A 95 0.06 -1.30 14.93
N ALA A 96 1.00 -0.97 14.04
CA ALA A 96 0.77 -0.80 12.62
C ALA A 96 1.16 -2.03 11.81
N TYR A 97 0.34 -2.34 10.80
CA TYR A 97 0.72 -3.15 9.65
C TYR A 97 0.79 -2.26 8.41
N VAL A 98 1.97 -2.16 7.79
CA VAL A 98 2.22 -1.26 6.67
C VAL A 98 2.37 -2.06 5.39
N THR A 99 1.63 -1.71 4.35
CA THR A 99 1.66 -2.39 3.05
C THR A 99 1.38 -1.44 1.89
N ASN A 100 1.38 -1.97 0.66
CA ASN A 100 0.99 -1.23 -0.55
C ASN A 100 -0.11 -1.95 -1.32
N ALA A 101 -0.94 -1.23 -2.07
CA ALA A 101 -1.96 -1.83 -2.93
C ALA A 101 -1.34 -2.73 -4.03
N VAL A 102 -0.17 -2.33 -4.57
CA VAL A 102 0.61 -3.13 -5.51
C VAL A 102 1.91 -3.60 -4.85
N LYS A 103 2.33 -4.85 -5.10
CA LYS A 103 3.49 -5.47 -4.43
C LYS A 103 4.81 -5.44 -5.21
N HIS A 104 4.80 -4.93 -6.44
CA HIS A 104 5.99 -4.81 -7.29
C HIS A 104 6.21 -3.35 -7.69
N PHE A 105 7.46 -2.90 -7.73
CA PHE A 105 7.79 -1.54 -8.12
C PHE A 105 7.69 -1.35 -9.63
N LYS A 106 6.78 -0.49 -10.05
CA LYS A 106 6.66 -0.03 -11.43
C LYS A 106 7.52 1.22 -11.65
N PHE A 107 8.45 1.11 -12.59
CA PHE A 107 9.34 2.21 -12.94
C PHE A 107 9.72 2.22 -14.41
N THR A 108 10.20 3.37 -14.88
CA THR A 108 10.94 3.51 -16.14
C THR A 108 12.40 3.80 -15.82
N ARG A 109 13.33 3.47 -16.72
CA ARG A 109 14.74 3.84 -16.58
C ARG A 109 14.99 5.16 -17.30
N SER A 110 15.59 6.13 -16.62
CA SER A 110 15.98 7.41 -17.24
C SER A 110 17.23 7.21 -18.07
N GLU A 111 17.28 7.74 -19.29
CA GLU A 111 18.55 7.84 -20.02
C GLU A 111 19.25 9.16 -19.70
N PRO A 112 20.61 9.21 -19.66
CA PRO A 112 21.56 8.11 -19.85
C PRO A 112 21.92 7.35 -18.55
N ARG A 113 21.54 7.86 -17.37
CA ARG A 113 22.02 7.38 -16.06
C ARG A 113 21.31 6.12 -15.51
N LYS A 114 20.42 5.50 -16.29
CA LYS A 114 19.57 4.34 -15.92
C LYS A 114 18.87 4.46 -14.56
N ARG A 115 18.59 5.68 -14.07
CA ARG A 115 17.89 5.90 -12.79
C ARG A 115 16.47 5.35 -12.89
N ARG A 116 16.01 4.64 -11.87
CA ARG A 116 14.63 4.16 -11.80
C ARG A 116 13.70 5.30 -11.41
N ILE A 117 12.80 5.65 -12.33
CA ILE A 117 11.78 6.69 -12.16
C ILE A 117 10.46 5.99 -11.90
N HIS A 118 9.89 6.21 -10.72
CA HIS A 118 8.59 5.70 -10.33
C HIS A 118 7.49 6.07 -11.33
N LYS A 119 6.62 5.11 -11.66
CA LYS A 119 5.41 5.31 -12.46
C LYS A 119 4.22 4.74 -11.70
N ALA A 120 3.15 5.50 -11.56
CA ALA A 120 1.94 5.02 -10.89
C ALA A 120 1.40 3.73 -11.53
N PRO A 121 0.90 2.77 -10.74
CA PRO A 121 0.25 1.60 -11.28
C PRO A 121 -1.04 2.03 -11.99
N THR A 122 -1.38 1.31 -13.05
CA THR A 122 -2.68 1.43 -13.69
C THR A 122 -3.76 0.80 -12.82
N LEU A 123 -5.02 1.15 -13.05
CA LEU A 123 -6.14 0.50 -12.38
C LEU A 123 -6.10 -1.02 -12.57
N ARG A 124 -5.75 -1.48 -13.79
CA ARG A 124 -5.63 -2.91 -14.10
C ARG A 124 -4.61 -3.60 -13.20
N GLU A 125 -3.40 -3.01 -13.06
CA GLU A 125 -2.33 -3.56 -12.20
C GLU A 125 -2.74 -3.59 -10.73
N THR A 126 -3.44 -2.56 -10.27
CA THR A 126 -3.96 -2.50 -8.90
C THR A 126 -5.04 -3.57 -8.67
N THR A 127 -5.98 -3.73 -9.60
CA THR A 127 -6.99 -4.80 -9.55
C THR A 127 -6.34 -6.18 -9.57
N ALA A 128 -5.32 -6.40 -10.39
CA ALA A 128 -4.58 -7.65 -10.45
C ALA A 128 -3.92 -8.00 -9.12
N CYS A 129 -3.40 -7.00 -8.40
CA CYS A 129 -2.76 -7.18 -7.09
C CYS A 129 -3.76 -7.22 -5.92
N GLY A 130 -5.00 -6.79 -6.14
CA GLY A 130 -6.09 -6.74 -5.14
C GLY A 130 -6.24 -8.00 -4.27
N PRO A 131 -6.15 -9.23 -4.82
CA PRO A 131 -6.19 -10.46 -4.02
C PRO A 131 -5.16 -10.51 -2.88
N TRP A 132 -3.97 -9.92 -3.05
CA TRP A 132 -2.98 -9.86 -1.97
C TRP A 132 -3.40 -8.91 -0.85
N LEU A 133 -3.94 -7.75 -1.19
CA LEU A 133 -4.42 -6.78 -0.19
C LEU A 133 -5.62 -7.32 0.56
N ALA A 134 -6.58 -7.94 -0.15
CA ALA A 134 -7.71 -8.63 0.47
C ALA A 134 -7.23 -9.72 1.44
N ALA A 135 -6.24 -10.53 1.04
CA ALA A 135 -5.68 -11.56 1.89
C ALA A 135 -4.89 -10.99 3.10
N GLU A 136 -4.27 -9.83 3.00
CA GLU A 136 -3.67 -9.18 4.17
C GLU A 136 -4.73 -8.63 5.12
N LEU A 137 -5.76 -7.96 4.59
CA LEU A 137 -6.89 -7.44 5.39
C LEU A 137 -7.60 -8.57 6.14
N ASP A 138 -7.86 -9.70 5.48
CA ASP A 138 -8.47 -10.90 6.07
C ASP A 138 -7.62 -11.55 7.17
N ARG A 139 -6.31 -11.27 7.21
CA ARG A 139 -5.36 -11.93 8.15
C ARG A 139 -4.96 -11.00 9.27
N VAL A 140 -4.93 -9.71 9.01
CA VAL A 140 -4.62 -8.67 9.99
C VAL A 140 -5.88 -8.28 10.76
N GLU A 141 -7.04 -8.25 10.08
CA GLU A 141 -8.32 -7.79 10.63
C GLU A 141 -8.18 -6.45 11.39
N PRO A 142 -7.63 -5.40 10.74
CA PRO A 142 -7.37 -4.14 11.42
C PRO A 142 -8.69 -3.46 11.83
N GLU A 143 -8.67 -2.74 12.95
CA GLU A 143 -9.79 -1.91 13.41
C GLU A 143 -9.97 -0.63 12.57
N LEU A 144 -8.91 -0.21 11.88
CA LEU A 144 -8.84 1.02 11.09
C LEU A 144 -7.83 0.88 9.93
N ILE A 145 -8.18 1.44 8.76
CA ILE A 145 -7.29 1.54 7.60
C ILE A 145 -6.90 3.01 7.36
N VAL A 146 -5.61 3.31 7.38
CA VAL A 146 -5.08 4.60 6.91
C VAL A 146 -4.75 4.51 5.42
N VAL A 147 -5.47 5.28 4.61
CA VAL A 147 -5.34 5.28 3.15
C VAL A 147 -4.36 6.37 2.72
N LEU A 148 -3.15 5.97 2.33
CA LEU A 148 -2.07 6.89 1.98
C LEU A 148 -2.15 7.29 0.50
N GLY A 149 -2.91 8.33 0.22
CA GLY A 149 -2.99 8.97 -1.10
C GLY A 149 -4.13 8.49 -2.02
N ALA A 150 -4.28 9.20 -3.13
CA ALA A 150 -5.44 9.07 -4.01
C ALA A 150 -5.52 7.72 -4.74
N THR A 151 -4.39 7.14 -5.13
CA THR A 151 -4.38 5.89 -5.91
C THR A 151 -4.94 4.73 -5.09
N VAL A 152 -4.57 4.64 -3.82
CA VAL A 152 -5.08 3.63 -2.90
C VAL A 152 -6.55 3.85 -2.60
N GLY A 153 -6.94 5.09 -2.31
CA GLY A 153 -8.35 5.38 -2.05
C GLY A 153 -9.25 5.08 -3.25
N LYS A 154 -8.78 5.29 -4.48
CA LYS A 154 -9.51 4.85 -5.68
C LYS A 154 -9.57 3.34 -5.85
N ALA A 155 -8.53 2.63 -5.42
CA ALA A 155 -8.47 1.18 -5.47
C ALA A 155 -9.45 0.54 -4.49
N LEU A 156 -9.57 1.12 -3.28
CA LEU A 156 -10.43 0.63 -2.22
C LEU A 156 -11.88 1.10 -2.34
N LEU A 157 -12.08 2.38 -2.70
CA LEU A 157 -13.38 3.08 -2.60
C LEU A 157 -13.95 3.50 -3.96
N GLY A 158 -13.29 3.12 -5.06
CA GLY A 158 -13.76 3.38 -6.42
C GLY A 158 -13.28 4.70 -7.04
N SER A 159 -13.53 4.84 -8.35
CA SER A 159 -12.95 5.90 -9.19
C SER A 159 -13.39 7.33 -8.84
N SER A 160 -14.54 7.48 -8.16
CA SER A 160 -15.09 8.75 -7.69
C SER A 160 -14.32 9.32 -6.49
N PHE A 161 -13.52 8.50 -5.79
CA PHE A 161 -12.78 8.90 -4.60
C PHE A 161 -11.83 10.07 -4.86
N ARG A 162 -11.87 11.07 -3.96
CA ARG A 162 -10.99 12.26 -3.99
C ARG A 162 -10.42 12.53 -2.60
N VAL A 163 -9.15 12.16 -2.39
CA VAL A 163 -8.44 12.38 -1.11
C VAL A 163 -8.53 13.82 -0.60
N THR A 164 -8.47 14.82 -1.49
CA THR A 164 -8.52 16.24 -1.11
C THR A 164 -9.86 16.68 -0.52
N ARG A 165 -10.93 15.91 -0.72
CA ARG A 165 -12.27 16.21 -0.19
C ARG A 165 -12.57 15.54 1.15
N VAL A 166 -11.91 14.42 1.43
CA VAL A 166 -12.26 13.52 2.55
C VAL A 166 -11.07 13.14 3.42
N ARG A 167 -9.91 13.80 3.24
CA ARG A 167 -8.76 13.55 4.11
C ARG A 167 -9.02 14.07 5.52
N GLY A 168 -8.50 13.36 6.52
CA GLY A 168 -8.65 13.73 7.93
C GLY A 168 -10.06 13.51 8.48
N THR A 169 -10.87 12.66 7.85
CA THR A 169 -12.18 12.23 8.36
C THR A 169 -12.22 10.71 8.50
N VAL A 170 -12.98 10.21 9.46
CA VAL A 170 -13.31 8.78 9.54
C VAL A 170 -14.44 8.50 8.55
N LEU A 171 -14.18 7.59 7.61
CA LEU A 171 -15.17 7.04 6.70
C LEU A 171 -15.56 5.65 7.16
N GLU A 172 -16.81 5.26 6.94
CA GLU A 172 -17.30 3.90 7.14
C GLU A 172 -17.75 3.37 5.78
N GLU A 173 -17.02 2.40 5.25
CA GLU A 173 -17.21 1.91 3.89
C GLU A 173 -17.08 0.39 3.85
N GLU A 174 -17.62 -0.23 2.81
CA GLU A 174 -17.36 -1.63 2.54
C GLU A 174 -16.08 -1.79 1.73
N VAL A 175 -15.11 -2.53 2.26
CA VAL A 175 -13.84 -2.85 1.59
C VAL A 175 -13.70 -4.36 1.52
N HIS A 176 -13.62 -4.90 0.30
CA HIS A 176 -13.53 -6.35 0.05
C HIS A 176 -14.64 -7.16 0.76
N GLY A 177 -15.87 -6.64 0.78
CA GLY A 177 -17.02 -7.32 1.38
C GLY A 177 -17.11 -7.21 2.91
N ARG A 178 -16.34 -6.32 3.52
CA ARG A 178 -16.33 -6.11 4.98
C ARG A 178 -16.54 -4.64 5.33
N PRO A 179 -17.34 -4.31 6.35
CA PRO A 179 -17.40 -2.96 6.86
C PRO A 179 -16.03 -2.59 7.45
N GLN A 180 -15.51 -1.44 7.07
CA GLN A 180 -14.21 -0.94 7.48
C GLN A 180 -14.29 0.55 7.82
N ARG A 181 -13.53 0.94 8.85
CA ARG A 181 -13.28 2.36 9.13
C ARG A 181 -12.01 2.78 8.39
N LEU A 182 -12.06 3.90 7.69
CA LEU A 182 -10.92 4.43 6.94
C LEU A 182 -10.62 5.87 7.32
N VAL A 183 -9.33 6.21 7.39
CA VAL A 183 -8.86 7.60 7.45
C VAL A 183 -7.99 7.87 6.24
N PRO A 184 -8.51 8.61 5.23
CA PRO A 184 -7.70 9.02 4.11
C PRO A 184 -6.75 10.15 4.47
N THR A 185 -5.56 10.12 3.89
CA THR A 185 -4.59 11.21 4.01
C THR A 185 -3.73 11.33 2.75
N VAL A 186 -2.91 12.38 2.68
CA VAL A 186 -1.92 12.56 1.62
C VAL A 186 -0.83 11.49 1.73
N HIS A 187 -0.29 11.07 0.58
CA HIS A 187 0.85 10.15 0.59
C HIS A 187 2.10 10.88 1.13
N PRO A 188 2.95 10.27 1.98
CA PRO A 188 4.16 10.90 2.53
C PRO A 188 5.11 11.44 1.46
N SER A 189 5.18 10.80 0.29
CA SER A 189 5.99 11.31 -0.83
C SER A 189 5.47 12.62 -1.42
N ALA A 190 4.17 12.95 -1.25
CA ALA A 190 3.61 14.22 -1.68
C ALA A 190 4.08 15.35 -0.75
N VAL A 191 4.20 15.08 0.56
CA VAL A 191 4.80 16.01 1.54
C VAL A 191 6.25 16.34 1.17
N LEU A 192 7.04 15.33 0.78
CA LEU A 192 8.43 15.54 0.34
C LEU A 192 8.58 16.41 -0.92
N ARG A 193 7.52 16.54 -1.72
CA ARG A 193 7.50 17.30 -2.98
C ARG A 193 6.70 18.59 -2.89
N ALA A 194 6.15 18.91 -1.72
CA ALA A 194 5.34 20.11 -1.53
C ALA A 194 6.24 21.35 -1.43
N ASP A 195 5.77 22.47 -1.97
CA ASP A 195 6.45 23.77 -1.83
C ASP A 195 6.48 24.20 -0.35
N ASP A 196 5.34 24.13 0.34
CA ASP A 196 5.25 24.23 1.80
C ASP A 196 5.29 22.84 2.44
N ARG A 197 6.51 22.30 2.58
CA ARG A 197 6.73 20.98 3.18
C ARG A 197 6.30 20.90 4.63
N GLU A 198 6.50 21.97 5.41
CA GLU A 198 6.14 22.01 6.83
C GLU A 198 4.63 22.03 7.02
N GLY A 199 3.90 22.85 6.26
CA GLY A 199 2.43 22.84 6.26
C GLY A 199 1.85 21.50 5.82
N ALA A 200 2.41 20.90 4.75
CA ALA A 200 2.01 19.57 4.29
C ALA A 200 2.28 18.49 5.35
N TYR A 201 3.40 18.56 6.06
CA TYR A 201 3.73 17.65 7.15
C TYR A 201 2.78 17.78 8.33
N ARG A 202 2.50 19.01 8.79
CA ARG A 202 1.51 19.26 9.84
C ARG A 202 0.13 18.73 9.46
N GLY A 203 -0.25 18.88 8.19
CA GLY A 203 -1.49 18.32 7.65
C GLY A 203 -1.53 16.79 7.74
N LEU A 204 -0.47 16.09 7.36
CA LEU A 204 -0.38 14.63 7.49
C LEU A 204 -0.51 14.20 8.95
N VAL A 205 0.21 14.85 9.86
CA VAL A 205 0.13 14.56 11.31
C VAL A 205 -1.29 14.79 11.84
N ALA A 206 -1.96 15.86 11.42
CA ALA A 206 -3.35 16.13 11.82
C ALA A 206 -4.31 15.02 11.37
N ASP A 207 -4.19 14.51 10.14
CA ASP A 207 -5.01 13.38 9.68
C ASP A 207 -4.71 12.10 10.47
N LEU A 208 -3.42 11.84 10.77
CA LEU A 208 -3.02 10.67 11.57
C LEU A 208 -3.50 10.76 13.02
N LYS A 209 -3.64 11.97 13.59
CA LYS A 209 -4.27 12.15 14.91
C LYS A 209 -5.74 11.77 14.92
N VAL A 210 -6.46 11.98 13.82
CA VAL A 210 -7.84 11.49 13.67
C VAL A 210 -7.85 9.95 13.69
N ALA A 211 -6.88 9.31 13.04
CA ALA A 211 -6.74 7.86 13.10
C ALA A 211 -6.43 7.37 14.53
N ALA A 212 -5.53 8.03 15.25
CA ALA A 212 -5.24 7.73 16.65
C ALA A 212 -6.50 7.85 17.53
N GLN A 213 -7.24 8.95 17.41
CA GLN A 213 -8.47 9.18 18.17
C GLN A 213 -9.55 8.14 17.87
N ALA A 214 -9.67 7.68 16.63
CA ALA A 214 -10.65 6.66 16.24
C ALA A 214 -10.35 5.26 16.81
N LEU A 215 -9.11 5.01 17.21
CA LEU A 215 -8.67 3.78 17.88
C LEU A 215 -8.85 3.85 19.40
N GLY A 216 -9.06 5.05 19.98
CA GLY A 216 -9.08 5.25 21.44
C GLY A 216 -7.72 5.10 22.10
#